data_AF-A0A7C1ME46-F1
#
_entry.id   AF-A0A7C1ME46-F1
#
_cell.length_a   1.000
_cell.length_b   1.000
_cell.length_c   1.000
_cell.angle_alpha   90.00
_cell.angle_beta   90.00
_cell.angle_gamma   90.00
#
_symmetry.space_group_name_H-M   'P 1'
#
loop_
_entity.id
_entity.type
_entity.pdbx_description
1 polymer ?
#
loop_
_entity_poly.entity_id
_entity_poly.type
_entity_poly.pdbx_seq_one_letter_code
_entity_poly.pdbx_strand_id
1 'polypeptide(L)'
;MKVPKRLQPLVDDGMVDEVLYQLMSGKEAQVYVVRCGEQVLCAKVFKEAQKRSFKQAVEYQEGRKVRNSRRARAMSKKTRYGQKEQEDAWLNAEVDALYRLAEAGVR
;
A
#
# COMPACT_ATOMS: atom_id res chain seq x y z
N MET A 1 6.90 -4.83 20.56
CA MET A 1 5.44 -4.59 20.79
C MET A 1 4.63 -5.80 20.30
N LYS A 2 3.29 -5.86 20.50
CA LYS A 2 2.48 -6.89 19.82
C LYS A 2 2.51 -6.66 18.30
N VAL A 3 2.97 -7.66 17.53
CA VAL A 3 3.05 -7.60 16.07
C VAL A 3 1.64 -7.35 15.48
N PRO A 4 1.45 -6.31 14.64
CA PRO A 4 0.19 -6.11 13.93
C PRO A 4 -0.14 -7.31 13.05
N LYS A 5 -1.41 -7.75 13.01
CA LYS A 5 -1.84 -8.94 12.25
C LYS A 5 -1.40 -8.95 10.79
N ARG A 6 -1.30 -7.79 10.14
CA ARG A 6 -0.88 -7.67 8.74
C ARG A 6 0.63 -7.83 8.53
N LEU A 7 1.44 -7.67 9.58
CA LEU A 7 2.88 -7.92 9.55
C LEU A 7 3.22 -9.34 10.01
N GLN A 8 2.30 -10.04 10.67
CA GLN A 8 2.55 -11.39 11.20
C GLN A 8 3.09 -12.36 10.14
N PRO A 9 2.55 -12.45 8.91
CA PRO A 9 3.10 -13.35 7.89
C PRO A 9 4.56 -13.04 7.54
N LEU A 10 4.95 -11.77 7.51
CA LEU A 10 6.33 -11.37 7.23
C LEU A 10 7.29 -11.73 8.36
N VAL A 11 6.78 -11.78 9.60
CA VAL A 11 7.54 -12.24 10.76
C VAL A 11 7.67 -13.75 10.73
N ASP A 12 6.58 -14.46 10.44
CA ASP A 12 6.56 -15.93 10.36
C ASP A 12 7.47 -16.45 9.24
N ASP A 13 7.55 -15.72 8.12
CA ASP A 13 8.42 -16.03 6.97
C ASP A 13 9.89 -15.59 7.18
N GLY A 14 10.22 -14.96 8.33
CA GLY A 14 11.57 -14.50 8.64
C GLY A 14 12.05 -13.27 7.84
N MET A 15 11.13 -12.56 7.17
CA MET A 15 11.47 -11.31 6.47
C MET A 15 11.58 -10.11 7.43
N VAL A 16 10.88 -10.15 8.55
CA VAL A 16 10.92 -9.15 9.63
C VAL A 16 11.19 -9.87 10.94
N ASP A 17 12.26 -9.51 11.64
CA ASP A 17 12.57 -10.15 12.93
C ASP A 17 11.70 -9.60 14.06
N GLU A 18 11.51 -8.29 14.08
CA GLU A 18 10.85 -7.61 15.19
C GLU A 18 10.13 -6.34 14.74
N VAL A 19 8.93 -6.11 15.27
CA VAL A 19 8.26 -4.80 15.22
C VAL A 19 8.60 -4.01 16.48
N LEU A 20 9.41 -2.96 16.31
CA LEU A 20 9.93 -2.15 17.42
C LEU A 20 8.81 -1.27 17.99
N TYR A 21 8.26 -0.37 17.18
CA TYR A 21 7.19 0.55 17.57
C TYR A 21 6.41 1.08 16.35
N GLN A 22 5.23 1.64 16.59
CA GLN A 22 4.47 2.39 15.58
C GLN A 22 5.06 3.79 15.44
N LEU A 23 5.49 4.17 14.24
CA LEU A 23 6.03 5.50 13.95
C LEU A 23 4.90 6.53 13.84
N MET A 24 3.92 6.27 12.97
CA MET A 24 2.81 7.18 12.72
C MET A 24 1.57 6.45 12.17
N SER A 25 0.40 7.07 12.33
CA SER A 25 -0.85 6.64 11.72
C SER A 25 -1.41 7.75 10.86
N GLY A 26 -1.58 7.48 9.57
CA GLY A 26 -2.17 8.41 8.60
C GLY A 26 -3.59 8.02 8.20
N LYS A 27 -4.15 8.78 7.25
CA LYS A 27 -5.49 8.48 6.68
C LYS A 27 -5.52 7.17 5.89
N GLU A 28 -4.42 6.83 5.23
CA GLU A 28 -4.36 5.69 4.29
C GLU A 28 -3.55 4.50 4.80
N ALA A 29 -2.58 4.74 5.67
CA ALA A 29 -1.67 3.72 6.15
C ALA A 29 -1.20 3.99 7.58
N GLN A 30 -0.70 2.95 8.23
CA GLN A 30 0.09 3.03 9.44
C GLN A 30 1.54 2.67 9.10
N VAL A 31 2.50 3.35 9.72
CA VAL A 31 3.92 3.08 9.53
C VAL A 31 4.49 2.55 10.84
N TYR A 32 5.21 1.45 10.75
CA TYR A 32 5.91 0.81 11.85
C TYR A 32 7.40 0.82 11.60
N VAL A 33 8.19 0.94 12.66
CA VAL A 33 9.64 0.70 12.60
C VAL A 33 9.88 -0.77 12.91
N VAL A 34 10.60 -1.44 12.03
CA VAL A 34 10.87 -2.88 12.10
C VAL A 34 12.37 -3.17 11.99
N ARG A 35 12.80 -4.30 12.53
CA ARG A 35 14.15 -4.84 12.38
C ARG A 35 14.16 -5.98 11.36
N CYS A 36 15.13 -5.93 10.45
CA CYS A 36 15.41 -6.96 9.44
C CYS A 36 16.93 -7.19 9.41
N GLY A 37 17.41 -8.25 10.06
CA GLY A 37 18.81 -8.46 10.40
C GLY A 37 19.38 -7.30 11.20
N GLU A 38 20.44 -6.70 10.67
CA GLU A 38 21.09 -5.52 11.26
C GLU A 38 20.43 -4.20 10.85
N GLN A 39 19.45 -4.24 9.95
CA GLN A 39 18.82 -3.04 9.40
C GLN A 39 17.55 -2.66 10.17
N VAL A 40 17.36 -1.35 10.33
CA VAL A 40 16.11 -0.78 10.85
C VAL A 40 15.38 -0.12 9.69
N LEU A 41 14.18 -0.62 9.39
CA LEU A 41 13.38 -0.23 8.23
C LEU A 41 11.99 0.26 8.64
N CYS A 42 11.27 0.87 7.70
CA CYS A 42 9.87 1.25 7.86
C CYS A 42 8.95 0.28 7.12
N ALA A 43 7.98 -0.29 7.83
CA ALA A 43 6.90 -1.08 7.25
C ALA A 43 5.63 -0.23 7.11
N LYS A 44 5.23 0.08 5.87
CA LYS A 44 3.99 0.81 5.55
C LYS A 44 2.83 -0.17 5.36
N VAL A 45 1.88 -0.16 6.28
CA VAL A 45 0.68 -1.01 6.26
C VAL A 45 -0.54 -0.20 5.85
N PHE A 46 -1.06 -0.47 4.65
CA PHE A 46 -2.25 0.21 4.14
C PHE A 46 -3.53 -0.23 4.87
N LYS A 47 -4.39 0.73 5.16
CA LYS A 47 -5.74 0.52 5.71
C LYS A 47 -6.66 -0.02 4.62
N GLU A 48 -7.57 -0.90 5.00
CA GLU A 48 -8.63 -1.43 4.13
C GLU A 48 -9.44 -0.28 3.52
N ALA A 49 -9.88 -0.43 2.27
CA ALA A 49 -10.63 0.60 1.55
C ALA A 49 -11.83 1.17 2.36
N GLN A 50 -12.52 0.32 3.13
CA GLN A 50 -13.66 0.71 3.98
C GLN A 50 -13.27 1.51 5.24
N LYS A 51 -12.00 1.49 5.64
CA LYS A 51 -11.46 2.18 6.83
C LYS A 51 -10.60 3.41 6.46
N ARG A 52 -10.51 3.75 5.17
CA ARG A 52 -9.86 4.98 4.71
C ARG A 52 -10.85 6.14 4.87
N SER A 53 -10.50 7.18 5.62
CA SER A 53 -11.32 8.39 5.75
C SER A 53 -11.16 9.35 4.55
N PHE A 54 -10.98 8.80 3.36
CA PHE A 54 -10.86 9.57 2.13
C PHE A 54 -12.24 10.01 1.65
N LYS A 55 -12.59 11.28 1.88
CA LYS A 55 -13.83 11.88 1.36
C LYS A 55 -13.76 12.22 -0.15
N GLN A 56 -12.59 12.17 -0.79
CA GLN A 56 -12.39 12.55 -2.20
C GLN A 56 -11.58 11.50 -2.98
N ALA A 57 -12.06 10.26 -3.05
CA ALA A 57 -11.41 9.22 -3.86
C ALA A 57 -11.56 9.43 -5.38
N VAL A 58 -12.50 10.30 -5.80
CA VAL A 58 -12.87 10.51 -7.21
C VAL A 58 -11.77 11.28 -7.98
N GLU A 59 -11.18 12.32 -7.38
CA GLU A 59 -10.14 13.15 -8.04
C GLU A 59 -8.85 12.36 -8.36
N TYR A 60 -8.50 11.35 -7.56
CA TYR A 60 -7.32 10.50 -7.81
C TYR A 60 -7.53 9.45 -8.93
N GLN A 61 -8.78 9.25 -9.38
CA GLN A 61 -9.11 8.33 -10.46
C GLN A 61 -9.14 9.03 -11.83
N GLU A 62 -9.48 10.33 -11.88
CA GLU A 62 -9.71 11.04 -13.14
C GLU A 62 -8.46 11.18 -14.04
N GLY A 63 -7.26 11.12 -13.47
CA GLY A 63 -6.00 11.14 -14.23
C GLY A 63 -5.55 9.79 -14.82
N ARG A 64 -6.21 8.68 -14.49
CA ARG A 64 -5.73 7.32 -14.82
C ARG A 64 -6.64 6.59 -15.81
N LYS A 65 -6.71 7.10 -17.05
CA LYS A 65 -7.37 6.40 -18.16
C LYS A 65 -6.55 5.21 -18.63
N VAL A 66 -6.95 4.00 -18.23
CA VAL A 66 -6.41 2.76 -18.80
C VAL A 66 -7.07 2.52 -20.17
N ARG A 67 -6.27 2.17 -21.18
CA ARG A 67 -6.72 1.87 -22.54
C ARG A 67 -7.84 0.81 -22.52
N ASN A 68 -8.87 1.01 -23.35
CA ASN A 68 -10.15 0.31 -23.39
C ASN A 68 -10.02 -1.23 -23.36
N SER A 69 -9.97 -1.79 -22.15
CA SER A 69 -9.77 -3.23 -21.91
C SER A 69 -10.89 -3.79 -21.03
N ARG A 70 -11.06 -5.12 -21.04
CA ARG A 70 -12.02 -5.84 -20.20
C ARG A 70 -11.87 -5.48 -18.71
N ARG A 71 -10.63 -5.21 -18.26
CA ARG A 71 -10.30 -4.72 -16.91
C ARG A 71 -10.88 -3.33 -16.64
N ALA A 72 -10.76 -2.40 -17.59
CA ALA A 72 -11.32 -1.06 -17.46
C ALA A 72 -12.84 -1.06 -17.25
N ARG A 73 -13.57 -1.95 -17.96
CA ARG A 73 -15.03 -2.12 -17.79
C ARG A 73 -15.39 -2.77 -16.46
N ALA A 74 -14.58 -3.72 -15.97
CA ALA A 74 -14.80 -4.35 -14.69
C ALA A 74 -14.60 -3.38 -13.51
N MET A 75 -13.60 -2.49 -13.61
CA MET A 75 -13.35 -1.39 -12.69
C MET A 75 -14.46 -0.34 -12.74
N SER A 76 -14.87 0.09 -13.95
CA SER A 76 -15.95 1.08 -14.12
C SER A 76 -17.30 0.58 -13.59
N LYS A 77 -17.57 -0.72 -13.71
CA LYS A 77 -18.77 -1.38 -13.17
C LYS A 77 -18.67 -1.71 -11.67
N LYS A 78 -17.59 -1.33 -10.98
CA LYS A 78 -17.34 -1.59 -9.54
C LYS A 78 -17.58 -3.06 -9.15
N THR A 79 -17.32 -4.00 -10.05
CA THR A 79 -17.43 -5.43 -9.74
C THR A 79 -16.45 -5.80 -8.64
N ARG A 80 -16.72 -6.84 -7.83
CA ARG A 80 -15.79 -7.30 -6.77
C ARG A 80 -14.37 -7.53 -7.31
N TYR A 81 -14.27 -8.08 -8.52
CA TYR A 81 -13.00 -8.24 -9.25
C TYR A 81 -12.39 -6.89 -9.62
N GLY A 82 -13.17 -5.97 -10.20
CA GLY A 82 -12.69 -4.63 -10.54
C GLY A 82 -12.23 -3.79 -9.35
N GLN A 83 -12.89 -3.91 -8.20
CA GLN A 83 -12.48 -3.22 -6.97
C GLN A 83 -11.13 -3.74 -6.45
N LYS A 84 -10.94 -5.07 -6.47
CA LYS A 84 -9.65 -5.69 -6.10
C LYS A 84 -8.52 -5.25 -7.04
N GLU A 85 -8.75 -5.33 -8.35
CA GLU A 85 -7.78 -4.91 -9.36
C GLU A 85 -7.41 -3.42 -9.24
N GLN A 86 -8.38 -2.57 -8.88
CA GLN A 86 -8.13 -1.15 -8.65
C GLN A 86 -7.30 -0.91 -7.39
N GLU A 87 -7.54 -1.66 -6.32
CA GLU A 87 -6.73 -1.61 -5.10
C GLU A 87 -5.29 -2.08 -5.37
N ASP A 88 -5.13 -3.21 -6.07
CA ASP A 88 -3.83 -3.75 -6.46
C ASP A 88 -3.06 -2.78 -7.37
N ALA A 89 -3.73 -2.17 -8.35
CA ALA A 89 -3.12 -1.16 -9.23
C ALA A 89 -2.70 0.10 -8.46
N TRP A 90 -3.46 0.49 -7.44
CA TRP A 90 -3.13 1.65 -6.61
C TRP A 90 -1.90 1.39 -5.72
N LEU A 91 -1.80 0.20 -5.11
CA LEU A 91 -0.64 -0.20 -4.31
C LEU A 91 0.64 -0.27 -5.15
N ASN A 92 0.58 -0.90 -6.32
CA ASN A 92 1.74 -1.03 -7.21
C ASN A 92 2.22 0.34 -7.72
N ALA A 93 1.31 1.27 -8.01
CA ALA A 93 1.67 2.60 -8.48
C ALA A 93 2.51 3.40 -7.47
N GLU A 94 2.28 3.22 -6.16
CA GLU A 94 3.11 3.88 -5.14
C GLU A 94 4.53 3.31 -5.13
N VAL A 95 4.65 1.98 -5.15
CA VAL A 95 5.93 1.28 -5.18
C VAL A 95 6.73 1.67 -6.43
N ASP A 96 6.08 1.69 -7.60
CA ASP A 96 6.69 2.12 -8.86
C ASP A 96 7.20 3.56 -8.78
N ALA A 97 6.44 4.46 -8.17
CA ALA A 97 6.85 5.85 -8.00
C ALA A 97 8.07 5.99 -7.07
N LEU A 98 8.10 5.22 -5.97
CA LEU A 98 9.24 5.20 -5.05
C LEU A 98 10.51 4.70 -5.74
N TYR A 99 10.42 3.62 -6.53
CA TYR A 99 11.57 3.12 -7.30
C TYR A 99 12.07 4.18 -8.30
N ARG A 100 11.18 4.85 -9.03
CA ARG A 100 11.57 5.90 -9.98
C ARG A 100 12.26 7.09 -9.31
N LEU A 101 11.77 7.52 -8.15
CA LEU A 101 12.38 8.61 -7.39
C LEU A 101 13.75 8.22 -6.82
N ALA A 102 13.88 6.99 -6.34
CA ALA A 102 15.14 6.44 -5.86
C ALA A 102 16.18 6.33 -7.01
N GLU A 103 15.78 5.84 -8.19
CA GLU A 103 16.62 5.80 -9.39
C GLU A 103 17.06 7.20 -9.84
N ALA A 104 16.18 8.20 -9.69
CA ALA A 104 16.50 9.59 -9.96
C ALA A 104 17.38 10.26 -8.89
N GLY A 105 17.73 9.54 -7.81
CA GLY A 105 18.57 10.06 -6.72
C GLY A 105 17.90 11.12 -5.84
N VAL A 106 16.57 11.24 -5.90
CA VAL A 106 15.80 12.17 -5.06
C VAL A 106 15.78 11.64 -3.63
N ARG A 107 16.16 12.47 -2.65
CA ARG A 107 16.21 12.16 -1.21
C ARG A 107 15.37 13.13 -0.41
#